data_AF-A0A4U2CKI9-F1
#
_entry.id   AF-A0A4U2CKI9-F1
#
_cell.length_a   1.000
_cell.length_b   1.000
_cell.length_c   1.000
_cell.angle_alpha   90.00
_cell.angle_beta   90.00
_cell.angle_gamma   90.00
#
_symmetry.space_group_name_H-M   'P 1'
#
loop_
_entity.id
_entity.type
_entity.pdbx_description
1 polymer ?
#
loop_
_entity_poly.entity_id
_entity_poly.type
_entity_poly.pdbx_seq_one_letter_code
_entity_poly.pdbx_strand_id
1 'polypeptide(L)'
;MNDLVFFYQPKVAAKKDGTFSIYGYEALLRCKKNGVYNVPLDILEKCKDNYEFDIFIIRLLRDSLKKESCFSNKNISVNVHPSFFEFFKISENKIFDGFNCASLDLELLESSRVNDFSKVNKVMNFLTSEFPFIRLALDDFGRDYTSLE
;
A
#
# COMPACT_ATOMS: atom_id res chain seq x y z
N MET A 1 -21.16 -4.26 -12.74
CA MET A 1 -20.28 -4.29 -11.56
C MET A 1 -18.93 -3.75 -11.99
N ASN A 2 -18.33 -2.86 -11.20
CA ASN A 2 -16.96 -2.42 -11.44
C ASN A 2 -16.04 -3.48 -10.83
N ASP A 3 -15.27 -4.18 -11.66
CA ASP A 3 -14.32 -5.17 -11.17
C ASP A 3 -13.01 -4.47 -10.84
N LEU A 4 -12.74 -4.31 -9.54
CA LEU A 4 -11.47 -3.80 -9.03
C LEU A 4 -10.42 -4.91 -9.07
N VAL A 5 -9.25 -4.60 -9.64
CA VAL A 5 -8.11 -5.51 -9.77
C VAL A 5 -6.80 -4.77 -9.50
N PHE A 6 -5.74 -5.51 -9.19
CA PHE A 6 -4.39 -4.95 -9.09
C PHE A 6 -3.56 -5.23 -10.33
N PHE A 7 -2.88 -4.20 -10.80
CA PHE A 7 -1.74 -4.32 -11.71
C PHE A 7 -0.47 -4.13 -10.87
N TYR A 8 0.64 -4.75 -11.25
CA TYR A 8 1.86 -4.78 -10.45
C TYR A 8 3.02 -4.15 -11.22
N GLN A 9 3.48 -2.98 -10.76
CA GLN A 9 4.65 -2.30 -11.35
C GLN A 9 5.93 -2.82 -10.70
N PRO A 10 6.91 -3.37 -11.46
CA PRO A 10 8.13 -3.95 -10.89
C PRO A 10 9.02 -2.89 -10.22
N LYS A 11 9.54 -3.22 -9.04
CA LYS A 11 10.62 -2.51 -8.38
C LYS A 11 11.94 -3.22 -8.65
N VAL A 12 12.88 -2.50 -9.28
CA VAL A 12 14.14 -3.07 -9.79
C VAL A 12 15.34 -2.51 -9.04
N ALA A 13 16.25 -3.41 -8.63
CA ALA A 13 17.56 -3.04 -8.12
C ALA A 13 18.59 -3.19 -9.24
N ALA A 14 19.35 -2.13 -9.50
CA ALA A 14 20.51 -2.18 -10.36
C ALA A 14 21.68 -2.80 -9.59
N LYS A 15 22.32 -3.81 -10.17
CA LYS A 15 23.51 -4.45 -9.62
C LYS A 15 24.78 -3.80 -10.18
N LYS A 16 25.88 -3.98 -9.46
CA LYS A 16 27.20 -3.43 -9.86
C LYS A 16 27.71 -3.95 -11.20
N ASP A 17 27.27 -5.13 -11.63
CA ASP A 17 27.62 -5.76 -12.91
C ASP A 17 26.76 -5.29 -14.09
N GLY A 18 25.88 -4.30 -13.88
CA GLY A 18 24.96 -3.78 -14.90
C GLY A 18 23.70 -4.60 -15.10
N THR A 19 23.49 -5.68 -14.33
CA THR A 19 22.24 -6.45 -14.37
C THR A 19 21.17 -5.86 -13.46
N PHE A 20 19.91 -6.22 -13.71
CA PHE A 20 18.78 -5.82 -12.87
C PHE A 20 18.18 -7.03 -12.16
N SER A 21 17.69 -6.82 -10.94
CA SER A 21 16.86 -7.81 -10.24
C SER A 21 15.59 -7.17 -9.71
N ILE A 22 14.45 -7.80 -10.00
CA ILE A 22 13.17 -7.41 -9.42
C ILE A 22 13.13 -7.86 -7.95
N TYR A 23 13.06 -6.90 -7.03
CA TYR A 23 12.97 -7.17 -5.60
C TYR A 23 11.56 -7.00 -5.04
N GLY A 24 10.66 -6.35 -5.78
CA GLY A 24 9.31 -6.08 -5.33
C GLY A 24 8.39 -5.57 -6.42
N TYR A 25 7.17 -5.23 -6.04
CA TYR A 25 6.18 -4.63 -6.91
C TYR A 25 5.37 -3.58 -6.16
N GLU A 26 4.96 -2.53 -6.86
CA GLU A 26 3.89 -1.65 -6.41
C GLU A 26 2.55 -2.16 -6.94
N ALA A 27 1.59 -2.38 -6.03
CA ALA A 27 0.25 -2.81 -6.37
C ALA A 27 -0.64 -1.60 -6.69
N LEU A 28 -0.95 -1.45 -7.96
CA LEU A 28 -1.72 -0.33 -8.51
C LEU A 28 -3.16 -0.74 -8.80
N LEU A 29 -4.11 -0.09 -8.11
CA LEU A 29 -5.53 -0.37 -8.28
C LEU A 29 -6.02 0.03 -9.69
N ARG A 30 -6.79 -0.84 -10.31
CA ARG A 30 -7.47 -0.62 -11.61
C ARG A 30 -8.93 -1.03 -11.49
N CYS A 31 -9.78 -0.39 -12.28
CA CYS A 31 -11.17 -0.78 -12.49
C CYS A 31 -11.38 -1.20 -13.94
N LYS A 32 -11.96 -2.38 -14.14
CA LYS A 32 -12.41 -2.82 -15.46
C LYS A 32 -13.79 -2.24 -15.76
N LYS A 33 -13.88 -1.41 -16.79
CA LYS A 33 -15.15 -0.85 -17.30
C LYS A 33 -15.21 -1.08 -18.80
N ASN A 34 -16.25 -1.77 -19.27
CA ASN A 34 -16.45 -2.09 -20.70
C ASN A 34 -15.24 -2.77 -21.36
N GLY A 35 -14.57 -3.69 -20.64
CA GLY A 35 -13.39 -4.39 -21.13
C GLY A 35 -12.07 -3.61 -21.02
N VAL A 36 -12.10 -2.33 -20.66
CA VAL A 36 -10.91 -1.47 -20.51
C VAL A 36 -10.56 -1.29 -19.04
N TYR A 37 -9.28 -1.40 -18.72
CA TYR A 37 -8.75 -1.16 -17.38
C TYR A 37 -8.28 0.28 -17.23
N ASN A 38 -8.83 1.00 -16.26
CA ASN A 38 -8.47 2.39 -15.98
C ASN A 38 -8.14 2.58 -14.50
N VAL A 39 -7.44 3.67 -14.17
CA VAL A 39 -7.34 4.14 -12.78
C VAL A 39 -8.75 4.49 -12.30
N PRO A 40 -9.20 3.99 -11.14
CA PRO A 40 -10.56 4.19 -10.68
C PRO A 40 -10.78 5.57 -10.03
N LEU A 41 -10.46 6.65 -10.74
CA LEU A 41 -10.48 8.03 -10.21
C LEU A 41 -11.82 8.38 -9.52
N ASP A 42 -12.95 8.02 -10.12
CA ASP A 42 -14.28 8.27 -9.54
C ASP A 42 -14.49 7.59 -8.17
N ILE A 43 -13.88 6.42 -7.96
CA ILE A 43 -13.97 5.67 -6.70
C ILE A 43 -12.99 6.26 -5.70
N LEU A 44 -11.76 6.55 -6.13
CA LEU A 44 -10.73 7.16 -5.29
C LEU A 44 -11.21 8.52 -4.75
N GLU A 45 -11.78 9.39 -5.60
CA GLU A 45 -12.27 10.69 -5.16
C GLU A 45 -13.45 10.58 -4.18
N LYS A 46 -14.37 9.63 -4.40
CA LYS A 46 -15.50 9.39 -3.50
C LYS A 46 -15.08 8.81 -2.15
N CYS A 47 -13.96 8.09 -2.10
CA CYS A 47 -13.50 7.37 -0.93
C CYS A 47 -12.24 7.97 -0.29
N LYS A 48 -11.76 9.13 -0.76
CA LYS A 48 -10.46 9.70 -0.38
C LYS A 48 -10.26 9.86 1.13
N ASP A 49 -11.32 10.21 1.86
CA ASP A 49 -11.28 10.40 3.32
C ASP A 49 -11.85 9.20 4.10
N ASN A 50 -12.05 8.05 3.43
CA ASN A 50 -12.66 6.87 4.04
C ASN A 50 -11.61 5.79 4.33
N TYR A 51 -11.13 5.74 5.57
CA TYR A 51 -10.16 4.72 6.02
C TYR A 51 -10.67 3.27 5.84
N GLU A 52 -11.98 3.03 5.85
CA GLU A 52 -12.54 1.69 5.61
C GLU A 52 -12.32 1.25 4.16
N PHE A 53 -12.18 2.19 3.24
CA PHE A 53 -11.80 1.91 1.86
C PHE A 53 -10.36 1.39 1.79
N ASP A 54 -9.40 2.00 2.51
CA ASP A 54 -8.03 1.47 2.61
C ASP A 54 -8.02 0.05 3.19
N ILE A 55 -8.81 -0.21 4.24
CA ILE A 55 -8.99 -1.56 4.82
C ILE A 55 -9.51 -2.54 3.77
N PHE A 56 -10.50 -2.13 2.96
CA PHE A 56 -11.03 -2.94 1.87
C PHE A 56 -9.98 -3.22 0.79
N ILE A 57 -9.19 -2.22 0.39
CA ILE A 57 -8.10 -2.35 -0.59
C ILE A 57 -7.01 -3.30 -0.09
N ILE A 58 -6.61 -3.21 1.18
CA ILE A 58 -5.61 -4.11 1.79
C ILE A 58 -6.12 -5.56 1.79
N ARG A 59 -7.40 -5.79 2.13
CA ARG A 59 -8.01 -7.13 2.05
C ARG A 59 -8.04 -7.67 0.63
N LEU A 60 -8.44 -6.83 -0.33
CA LEU A 60 -8.46 -7.19 -1.74
C LEU A 60 -7.05 -7.55 -2.24
N LEU A 61 -6.02 -6.81 -1.80
CA LEU A 61 -4.63 -7.08 -2.15
C LEU A 61 -4.18 -8.41 -1.59
N ARG A 62 -4.40 -8.66 -0.30
CA ARG A 62 -4.09 -9.94 0.34
C ARG A 62 -4.67 -11.11 -0.45
N ASP A 63 -5.95 -11.01 -0.80
CA ASP A 63 -6.67 -12.08 -1.49
C ASP A 63 -6.17 -12.25 -2.95
N SER A 64 -5.65 -11.18 -3.57
CA SER A 64 -4.94 -11.23 -4.85
C SER A 64 -3.59 -11.95 -4.73
N LEU A 65 -2.77 -11.60 -3.74
CA LEU A 65 -1.43 -12.17 -3.54
C LEU A 65 -1.47 -13.66 -3.17
N LYS A 66 -2.52 -14.11 -2.47
CA LYS A 66 -2.70 -15.54 -2.14
C LYS A 66 -2.84 -16.44 -3.36
N LYS A 67 -3.30 -15.90 -4.51
CA LYS A 67 -3.53 -16.67 -5.72
C LYS A 67 -2.24 -16.96 -6.49
N GLU A 68 -1.18 -16.19 -6.25
CA GLU A 68 0.03 -16.18 -7.07
C GLU A 68 1.28 -16.38 -6.21
N SER A 69 1.95 -17.52 -6.36
CA SER A 69 3.12 -17.89 -5.56
C SER A 69 4.37 -17.04 -5.84
N CYS A 70 4.39 -16.35 -6.99
CA CYS A 70 5.52 -15.53 -7.44
C CYS A 70 5.78 -14.31 -6.54
N PHE A 71 4.82 -13.91 -5.70
CA PHE A 71 4.95 -12.78 -4.78
C PHE A 71 5.54 -13.16 -3.42
N SER A 72 5.61 -14.45 -3.06
CA SER A 72 5.99 -14.93 -1.73
C SER A 72 7.33 -14.37 -1.20
N ASN A 73 8.30 -14.17 -2.10
CA ASN A 73 9.64 -13.64 -1.77
C ASN A 73 9.86 -12.21 -2.30
N LYS A 74 8.78 -11.44 -2.47
CA LYS A 74 8.81 -10.07 -3.02
C LYS A 74 8.27 -9.07 -2.02
N ASN A 75 8.83 -7.87 -2.04
CA ASN A 75 8.28 -6.73 -1.31
C ASN A 75 7.10 -6.20 -2.11
N ILE A 76 5.94 -6.06 -1.47
CA ILE A 76 4.74 -5.54 -2.13
C ILE A 76 4.38 -4.21 -1.50
N SER A 77 4.23 -3.18 -2.33
CA SER A 77 3.73 -1.90 -1.88
C SER A 77 2.26 -1.71 -2.20
N VAL A 78 1.58 -0.96 -1.35
CA VAL A 78 0.22 -0.48 -1.59
C VAL A 78 0.06 0.93 -1.08
N ASN A 79 -0.56 1.77 -1.89
CA ASN A 79 -0.92 3.13 -1.51
C ASN A 79 -1.99 3.11 -0.43
N VAL A 80 -1.81 3.93 0.62
CA VAL A 80 -2.77 4.15 1.69
C VAL A 80 -2.92 5.64 1.97
N HIS A 81 -4.14 6.09 2.27
CA HIS A 81 -4.35 7.48 2.69
C HIS A 81 -3.93 7.69 4.16
N PRO A 82 -3.44 8.88 4.59
CA PRO A 82 -3.11 9.13 6.00
C PRO A 82 -4.25 8.85 6.97
N SER A 83 -5.50 9.04 6.54
CA SER A 83 -6.69 8.71 7.35
C SER A 83 -6.69 7.25 7.80
N PHE A 84 -6.07 6.34 7.04
CA PHE A 84 -5.84 4.97 7.49
C PHE A 84 -5.20 4.96 8.87
N PHE A 85 -4.05 5.60 9.04
CA PHE A 85 -3.32 5.60 10.31
C PHE A 85 -3.99 6.45 11.40
N GLU A 86 -4.70 7.51 11.02
CA GLU A 86 -5.39 8.37 12.01
C GLU A 86 -6.60 7.69 12.65
N PHE A 87 -7.30 6.83 11.90
CA PHE A 87 -8.55 6.19 12.31
C PHE A 87 -8.46 4.68 12.49
N PHE A 88 -7.33 4.05 12.13
CA PHE A 88 -7.13 2.62 12.27
C PHE A 88 -7.36 2.17 13.71
N LYS A 89 -8.27 1.21 13.87
CA LYS A 89 -8.51 0.59 15.17
C LYS A 89 -7.61 -0.63 15.27
N ILE A 90 -6.83 -0.71 16.34
CA ILE A 90 -5.95 -1.86 16.64
C ILE A 90 -6.71 -3.20 16.58
N SER A 91 -8.00 -3.22 16.94
CA SER A 91 -8.87 -4.40 16.84
C SER A 91 -9.10 -4.91 15.41
N GLU A 92 -8.79 -4.13 14.39
CA GLU A 92 -8.93 -4.45 12.96
C GLU A 92 -7.65 -5.06 12.36
N ASN A 93 -6.61 -5.29 13.17
CA ASN A 93 -5.30 -5.80 12.76
C ASN A 93 -5.29 -7.12 11.99
N LYS A 94 -6.32 -7.96 12.15
CA LYS A 94 -6.48 -9.22 11.43
C LYS A 94 -6.53 -9.08 9.90
N ILE A 95 -6.66 -7.86 9.38
CA ILE A 95 -6.55 -7.62 7.93
C ILE A 95 -5.17 -7.99 7.37
N PHE A 96 -4.13 -7.95 8.20
CA PHE A 96 -2.76 -8.28 7.83
C PHE A 96 -2.42 -9.78 7.92
N ASP A 97 -3.34 -10.61 8.41
CA ASP A 97 -3.12 -12.04 8.51
C ASP A 97 -3.12 -12.71 7.14
N GLY A 98 -2.12 -13.56 6.86
CA GLY A 98 -2.08 -14.42 5.68
C GLY A 98 -1.65 -13.73 4.38
N PHE A 99 -0.90 -12.63 4.45
CA PHE A 99 -0.20 -12.09 3.29
C PHE A 99 0.85 -13.07 2.77
N ASN A 100 0.92 -13.23 1.44
CA ASN A 100 1.91 -14.07 0.75
C ASN A 100 2.97 -13.18 0.08
N CYS A 101 3.79 -12.51 0.89
CA CYS A 101 4.86 -11.63 0.45
C CYS A 101 5.99 -11.56 1.49
N ALA A 102 7.18 -11.14 1.06
CA ALA A 102 8.33 -10.98 1.97
C ALA A 102 8.14 -9.78 2.90
N SER A 103 7.52 -8.72 2.39
CA SER A 103 7.13 -7.54 3.16
C SER A 103 5.96 -6.82 2.48
N LEU A 104 5.19 -6.09 3.28
CA LEU A 104 4.12 -5.21 2.84
C LEU A 104 4.49 -3.77 3.19
N ASP A 105 4.72 -2.96 2.17
CA ASP A 105 5.03 -1.54 2.31
C ASP A 105 3.73 -0.75 2.18
N LEU A 106 3.31 -0.09 3.26
CA LEU A 106 2.23 0.87 3.23
C LEU A 106 2.80 2.21 2.76
N GLU A 107 2.43 2.62 1.54
CA GLU A 107 2.93 3.84 0.91
C GLU A 107 1.99 5.01 1.18
N LEU A 108 2.51 6.02 1.89
CA LEU A 108 1.84 7.29 2.16
C LEU A 108 2.30 8.33 1.14
N LEU A 109 1.40 8.99 0.43
CA LEU A 109 1.76 10.12 -0.43
C LEU A 109 2.17 11.35 0.40
N GLU A 110 3.32 11.96 0.10
CA GLU A 110 3.84 13.14 0.81
C GLU A 110 2.86 14.33 0.79
N SER A 111 2.18 14.56 -0.33
CA SER A 111 1.19 15.64 -0.47
C SER A 111 -0.07 15.43 0.38
N SER A 112 -0.24 14.26 0.99
CA SER A 112 -1.38 13.99 1.84
C SER A 112 -1.15 14.60 3.20
N ARG A 113 -2.00 15.57 3.57
CA ARG A 113 -1.90 16.26 4.85
C ARG A 113 -2.09 15.28 6.01
N VAL A 114 -1.01 14.93 6.68
CA VAL A 114 -1.04 14.27 7.98
C VAL A 114 -1.47 15.30 9.02
N ASN A 115 -2.61 15.08 9.68
CA ASN A 115 -3.11 16.00 10.70
C ASN A 115 -2.51 15.70 12.07
N ASP A 116 -2.15 14.44 12.33
CA ASP A 116 -1.68 13.98 13.62
C ASP A 116 -0.56 12.93 13.50
N PHE A 117 0.68 13.41 13.38
CA PHE A 117 1.87 12.55 13.32
C PHE A 117 2.03 11.64 14.55
N SER A 118 1.53 12.05 15.73
CA SER A 118 1.60 11.24 16.94
C SER A 118 0.74 9.97 16.80
N LYS A 119 -0.47 10.11 16.26
CA LYS A 119 -1.33 8.96 15.93
C LYS A 119 -0.72 8.06 14.87
N VAL A 120 -0.19 8.65 13.79
CA VAL A 120 0.49 7.88 12.73
C VAL A 120 1.63 7.05 13.33
N ASN A 121 2.50 7.67 14.12
CA ASN A 121 3.62 6.99 14.78
C ASN A 121 3.14 5.89 15.74
N LYS A 122 2.08 6.13 16.51
CA LYS A 122 1.50 5.12 17.42
C LYS A 122 1.00 3.91 16.66
N VAL A 123 0.25 4.10 15.57
CA VAL A 123 -0.25 3.00 14.74
C VAL A 123 0.90 2.29 14.05
N MET A 124 1.88 3.02 13.53
CA MET A 124 3.05 2.41 12.90
C MET A 124 3.88 1.56 13.85
N ASN A 125 4.14 2.05 15.07
CA ASN A 125 4.84 1.29 16.10
C ASN A 125 4.08 0.01 16.47
N PHE A 126 2.76 0.10 16.59
CA PHE A 126 1.92 -1.08 16.80
C PHE A 126 2.02 -2.08 15.63
N LEU A 127 1.84 -1.62 14.38
CA LEU A 127 1.84 -2.47 13.20
C LEU A 127 3.19 -3.16 12.98
N THR A 128 4.29 -2.44 13.14
CA THR A 128 5.65 -2.99 12.99
C THR A 128 6.03 -3.95 14.11
N SER A 129 5.53 -3.73 15.33
CA SER A 129 5.73 -4.64 16.46
C SER A 129 4.93 -5.95 16.30
N GLU A 130 3.65 -5.85 15.93
CA GLU A 130 2.78 -7.03 15.79
C GLU A 130 3.01 -7.78 14.48
N PHE A 131 3.38 -7.07 13.41
CA PHE A 131 3.59 -7.62 12.08
C PHE A 131 4.96 -7.16 11.53
N PRO A 132 6.06 -7.87 11.85
CA PRO A 132 7.41 -7.48 11.45
C PRO A 132 7.66 -7.37 9.93
N PHE A 133 6.75 -7.90 9.11
CA PHE A 133 6.80 -7.79 7.66
C PHE A 133 6.16 -6.50 7.12
N ILE A 134 5.41 -5.76 7.94
CA ILE A 134 4.83 -4.46 7.56
C ILE A 134 5.89 -3.37 7.69
N ARG A 135 5.97 -2.52 6.67
CA ARG A 135 6.85 -1.35 6.64
C ARG A 135 6.06 -0.13 6.19
N LEU A 136 6.58 1.06 6.47
CA LEU A 136 6.06 2.31 5.93
C LEU A 136 7.03 2.82 4.88
N ALA A 137 6.48 3.32 3.77
CA ALA A 137 7.18 4.08 2.77
C ALA A 137 6.49 5.43 2.57
N LEU A 138 7.28 6.47 2.35
CA LEU A 138 6.79 7.80 1.98
C LEU A 138 6.98 7.95 0.47
N ASP A 139 5.89 8.10 -0.25
CA ASP A 139 5.83 8.22 -1.69
C ASP A 139 5.79 9.69 -2.12
N ASP A 140 6.27 9.97 -3.33
CA ASP A 140 6.39 11.32 -3.91
C ASP A 140 7.20 12.31 -3.06
N PHE A 141 8.12 11.80 -2.22
CA PHE A 141 9.01 12.58 -1.37
C PHE A 141 9.79 13.68 -2.11
N GLY A 142 9.84 14.88 -1.53
CA GLY A 142 10.50 16.06 -2.09
C GLY A 142 9.63 16.87 -3.06
N ARG A 143 8.32 16.62 -3.11
CA ARG A 143 7.34 17.45 -3.83
C ARG A 143 6.70 18.52 -2.95
N ASP A 144 6.58 18.29 -1.65
CA ASP A 144 6.06 19.26 -0.66
C ASP A 144 7.02 19.41 0.55
N TYR A 145 6.58 20.08 1.63
CA TYR A 145 7.37 20.52 2.80
C TYR A 145 8.57 19.62 3.15
N THR A 146 9.72 20.27 3.39
CA THR A 146 10.97 19.71 3.94
C THR A 146 10.72 18.61 4.97
N SER A 147 10.82 17.36 4.53
CA SER A 147 10.41 16.15 5.26
C SER A 147 11.60 15.44 5.95
N LEU A 148 12.64 16.21 6.30
CA LEU A 148 13.82 15.78 7.06
C LEU A 148 13.99 16.68 8.30
N GLU A 149 13.05 16.59 9.24
CA GLU A 149 13.22 17.08 10.61
C GLU A 149 12.86 15.99 11.64
#